data_AF-A0A1B9KXF5-F1
#
_entry.id   AF-A0A1B9KXF5-F1
#
_cell.length_a   1.000
_cell.length_b   1.000
_cell.length_c   1.000
_cell.angle_alpha   90.00
_cell.angle_beta   90.00
_cell.angle_gamma   90.00
#
_symmetry.space_group_name_H-M   'P 1'
#
loop_
_entity.id
_entity.type
_entity.pdbx_description
1 polymer ?
#
loop_
_entity_poly.entity_id
_entity_poly.type
_entity_poly.pdbx_seq_one_letter_code
_entity_poly.pdbx_strand_id
1 'polypeptide(L)' 'MVRYYDNKQRPSIQLPIELTDKIKNEVKRAELEIGAGDQIIIDKPENVLRISGLILDAYEYTKNDEIFKRK' A
#
# COMPACT_ATOMS: atom_id res chain seq x y z
N MET A 1 9.01 1.34 -5.76
CA MET A 1 8.50 2.73 -5.77
C MET A 1 6.99 2.72 -5.58
N VAL A 2 6.45 3.49 -4.62
CA VAL A 2 4.99 3.65 -4.43
C VAL A 2 4.41 4.42 -5.61
N ARG A 3 3.29 3.97 -6.17
CA ARG A 3 2.65 4.61 -7.34
C ARG A 3 1.25 5.09 -7.00
N TYR A 4 0.95 6.34 -7.31
CA TYR A 4 -0.38 6.94 -7.20
C TYR A 4 -1.10 6.90 -8.55
N TYR A 5 -2.39 6.56 -8.54
CA TYR A 5 -3.26 6.55 -9.70
C TYR A 5 -4.47 7.44 -9.42
N ASP A 6 -4.61 8.55 -10.17
CA ASP A 6 -5.75 9.48 -10.09
C ASP A 6 -6.80 9.24 -11.19
N ASN A 7 -6.38 8.59 -12.29
CA ASN A 7 -7.12 8.58 -13.55
C ASN A 7 -8.14 7.42 -13.69
N LYS A 8 -8.32 6.62 -12.65
CA LYS A 8 -9.40 5.64 -12.54
C LYS A 8 -10.44 6.25 -11.61
N GLN A 9 -11.73 6.02 -11.83
CA GLN A 9 -12.87 6.60 -11.09
C GLN A 9 -12.73 6.68 -9.55
N ARG A 10 -11.79 5.96 -8.93
CA ARG A 10 -11.38 6.11 -7.53
C ARG A 10 -9.85 6.20 -7.45
N PRO A 11 -9.30 7.23 -6.79
CA PRO A 11 -7.87 7.39 -6.63
C PRO A 11 -7.28 6.28 -5.75
N SER A 12 -6.11 5.77 -6.10
CA SER A 12 -5.49 4.64 -5.42
C SER A 12 -3.96 4.71 -5.37
N ILE A 13 -3.37 3.97 -4.43
CA ILE A 13 -1.93 3.75 -4.37
C ILE A 13 -1.61 2.27 -4.57
N GLN A 14 -0.43 2.00 -5.10
CA GLN A 14 0.15 0.66 -5.16
C GLN A 14 1.49 0.66 -4.44
N LEU A 15 1.62 -0.23 -3.46
CA LEU A 15 2.86 -0.42 -2.72
C LEU A 15 3.81 -1.32 -3.53
N PRO A 16 5.14 -1.11 -3.44
CA PRO A 16 6.13 -1.93 -4.13
C PRO A 16 6.45 -3.23 -3.38
N ILE A 17 5.47 -3.78 -2.68
CA ILE A 17 5.56 -5.00 -1.86
C ILE A 17 4.28 -5.81 -2.07
N GLU A 18 4.35 -7.12 -1.90
CA GLU A 18 3.13 -7.94 -1.91
C GLU A 18 2.26 -7.65 -0.68
N LEU A 19 0.96 -7.51 -0.89
CA LEU A 19 -0.01 -7.39 0.21
C LEU A 19 -0.19 -8.76 0.88
N THR A 20 0.70 -9.04 1.84
CA THR A 20 0.54 -10.17 2.76
C THR A 20 -0.75 -10.04 3.57
N ASP A 21 -1.26 -11.15 4.11
CA ASP A 21 -2.48 -11.14 4.93
C ASP A 21 -2.38 -10.18 6.14
N LYS A 22 -1.16 -9.98 6.67
CA LYS A 22 -0.90 -8.99 7.72
C LYS A 22 -1.21 -7.57 7.24
N ILE A 23 -0.69 -7.18 6.08
CA ILE A 23 -0.90 -5.86 5.48
C ILE A 23 -2.37 -5.68 5.13
N LYS A 24 -3.02 -6.71 4.56
CA LYS A 24 -4.46 -6.68 4.26
C LYS A 24 -5.32 -6.44 5.50
N ASN A 25 -4.96 -7.07 6.63
CA ASN A 25 -5.62 -6.83 7.91
C ASN A 25 -5.39 -5.41 8.42
N GLU A 26 -4.21 -4.83 8.24
CA GLU A 26 -3.95 -3.43 8.61
C GLU A 26 -4.71 -2.43 7.76
N VAL A 27 -4.75 -2.63 6.43
CA VAL A 27 -5.56 -1.83 5.50
C VAL A 27 -7.02 -1.86 5.94
N LYS A 28 -7.55 -3.06 6.26
CA LYS A 28 -8.92 -3.22 6.76
C LYS A 28 -9.14 -2.54 8.12
N ARG A 29 -8.17 -2.63 9.04
CA ARG A 29 -8.21 -1.94 10.35
C ARG A 29 -8.19 -0.42 10.22
N ALA A 30 -7.51 0.10 9.21
CA ALA A 30 -7.48 1.51 8.87
C ALA A 30 -8.74 1.97 8.13
N GLU A 31 -9.74 1.08 7.95
CA GLU A 31 -10.95 1.30 7.16
C GLU A 31 -10.65 1.75 5.72
N LEU A 32 -9.54 1.24 5.16
CA LEU A 32 -9.17 1.44 3.77
C LEU A 32 -9.66 0.25 2.93
N GLU A 33 -9.92 0.52 1.66
CA GLU A 33 -10.41 -0.49 0.71
C GLU A 33 -9.27 -1.00 -0.17
N ILE A 34 -9.22 -2.32 -0.39
CA ILE A 34 -8.32 -2.95 -1.36
C ILE A 34 -9.09 -3.14 -2.66
N GLY A 35 -8.73 -2.36 -3.67
CA GLY A 35 -9.24 -2.46 -5.03
C GLY A 35 -8.55 -3.56 -5.85
N ALA A 36 -8.89 -3.61 -7.14
CA ALA A 36 -8.34 -4.60 -8.06
C ALA A 36 -6.81 -4.49 -8.19
N GLY A 37 -6.13 -5.63 -8.16
CA GLY A 37 -4.68 -5.72 -8.33
C GLY A 37 -3.90 -5.17 -7.14
N ASP A 38 -4.38 -5.42 -5.91
CA ASP A 38 -3.69 -5.06 -4.67
C ASP A 38 -3.43 -3.54 -4.54
N GLN A 39 -4.36 -2.74 -5.07
CA GLN A 39 -4.34 -1.29 -4.95
C GLN A 39 -5.10 -0.86 -3.71
N ILE A 40 -4.58 0.10 -2.96
CA ILE A 40 -5.27 0.67 -1.80
C ILE A 40 -5.97 1.94 -2.25
N ILE A 41 -7.29 2.01 -2.06
CA ILE A 41 -8.11 3.14 -2.47
C ILE A 41 -7.96 4.28 -1.46
N ILE A 42 -7.72 5.49 -1.96
CA ILE A 42 -7.57 6.72 -1.19
C ILE A 42 -8.55 7.79 -1.68
N ASP A 43 -9.84 7.42 -1.72
CA ASP A 43 -10.94 8.23 -2.22
C ASP A 43 -11.31 9.44 -1.36
N LYS A 44 -10.79 9.50 -0.14
CA LYS A 44 -10.96 10.63 0.78
C LYS A 44 -9.61 11.22 1.20
N PRO A 45 -9.51 12.54 1.40
CA PRO A 45 -8.28 13.18 1.87
C PRO A 45 -7.76 12.58 3.19
N GLU A 46 -8.65 12.18 4.09
CA GLU A 46 -8.26 11.60 5.39
C GLU A 46 -7.55 10.25 5.25
N ASN A 47 -7.74 9.55 4.13
CA ASN A 47 -7.08 8.27 3.85
C ASN A 47 -5.56 8.42 3.71
N VAL A 48 -5.07 9.62 3.35
CA VAL A 48 -3.63 9.90 3.28
C VAL A 48 -2.94 9.72 4.63
N LEU A 49 -3.61 10.07 5.73
CA LEU A 49 -3.06 9.86 7.08
C LEU A 49 -3.05 8.37 7.45
N ARG A 50 -4.06 7.62 6.98
CA ARG A 50 -4.26 6.20 7.26
C ARG A 50 -3.25 5.29 6.56
N ILE A 51 -2.72 5.70 5.41
CA ILE A 51 -1.69 4.96 4.67
C ILE A 51 -0.26 5.16 5.18
N SER A 52 -0.03 6.11 6.11
CA SER A 52 1.32 6.45 6.59
C SER A 52 2.07 5.25 7.19
N GLY A 53 1.39 4.42 8.00
CA GLY A 53 1.96 3.18 8.55
C GLY A 53 2.31 2.18 7.46
N LEU A 54 1.45 2.02 6.44
CA LEU A 54 1.69 1.12 5.31
C LEU A 54 2.90 1.55 4.46
N ILE A 55 3.10 2.86 4.30
CA ILE A 55 4.28 3.40 3.61
C ILE A 55 5.54 3.13 4.41
N LEU A 56 5.50 3.30 5.74
CA LEU A 56 6.64 3.01 6.61
C LEU A 56 7.02 1.53 6.57
N ASP A 57 6.02 0.65 6.64
CA ASP A 57 6.21 -0.80 6.52
C ASP A 57 6.81 -1.19 5.17
N ALA A 58 6.31 -0.60 4.08
CA ALA A 58 6.89 -0.80 2.75
C ALA A 58 8.32 -0.27 2.66
N TYR A 59 8.61 0.85 3.31
CA TYR A 59 9.95 1.41 3.38
C TYR A 59 10.92 0.49 4.13
N GLU A 60 10.56 0.02 5.33
CA GLU A 60 11.38 -0.90 6.12
C GLU A 60 11.59 -2.23 5.40
N TYR A 61 10.57 -2.74 4.71
CA TYR A 61 10.73 -3.92 3.85
C TYR A 61 11.75 -3.67 2.73
N THR A 62 11.68 -2.51 2.07
CA THR A 62 12.60 -2.17 0.97
C THR A 62 14.05 -1.91 1.42
N LYS A 63 14.27 -1.69 2.72
CA LYS A 63 15.60 -1.45 3.30
C LYS A 63 16.42 -2.73 3.48
N ASN A 64 15.76 -3.88 3.50
CA ASN A 64 16.43 -5.18 3.60
C ASN A 64 16.84 -5.68 2.21
N ASP A 65 18.06 -5.35 1.80
CA ASP A 65 18.64 -5.74 0.51
C ASP A 65 18.67 -7.27 0.27
N GLU A 66 18.67 -8.08 1.32
CA GLU A 66 18.62 -9.55 1.21
C GLU A 66 17.35 -10.03 0.49
N ILE A 67 16.25 -9.27 0.57
CA ILE A 67 14.98 -9.60 -0.07
C ILE A 67 15.02 -9.34 -1.58
N PHE A 68 15.90 -8.42 -2.03
CA PHE A 68 16.09 -8.09 -3.45
C PHE A 68 17.18 -8.92 -4.12
N LYS A 69 17.92 -9.74 -3.35
CA LYS A 69 18.84 -10.73 -3.92
C LYS A 69 18.02 -11.77 -4.67
N ARG A 70 18.09 -11.73 -6.00
CA ARG A 70 17.49 -12.74 -6.88
C ARG A 70 18.00 -14.13 -6.49
N LYS A 71 17.06 -15.06 -6.30
CA LYS A 71 17.34 -16.49 -6.23
C LYS A 71 17.77 -17.02 -7.59
#